data_AF-A0A968QCI7-F1
#
_entry.id   AF-A0A968QCI7-F1
#
_cell.length_a   1.000
_cell.length_b   1.000
_cell.length_c   1.000
_cell.angle_alpha   90.00
_cell.angle_beta   90.00
_cell.angle_gamma   90.00
#
_symmetry.space_group_name_H-M   'P 1'
#
loop_
_entity.id
_entity.type
_entity.pdbx_description
1 polymer ?
#
loop_
_entity_poly.entity_id
_entity_poly.type
_entity_poly.pdbx_seq_one_letter_code
_entity_poly.pdbx_strand_id
1 'polypeptide(L)'
;MTCLLAELSSLKIKVKRLYLDREFFSIAVIRWLKSLDIPLAMPAIRRGEPGGIKQFLKGRKSYKTTYTMSRSKDDFVTFDIWIICKYKKGERGQNGIKYYVYVTYKVTTNLNHIHQCYRQRFGIESSYRLKNLCRIRTTTKQPTLRLLFVGISFLLVNIWVNLLWRKISKPRRGGRLIYRTIFPLRQMLSFINQAVERIFQVVETIYIPQDINYCSFSL
;
A
#
# COMPACT_ATOMS: atom_id res chain seq x y z
N MET A 1 1.41 -17.31 -0.22
CA MET A 1 1.14 -16.81 -1.60
C MET A 1 0.15 -17.68 -2.35
N THR A 2 0.18 -19.00 -2.18
CA THR A 2 -0.73 -19.95 -2.83
C THR A 2 -2.21 -19.78 -2.44
N CYS A 3 -2.54 -19.70 -1.14
CA CYS A 3 -3.95 -19.61 -0.70
C CYS A 3 -4.65 -18.33 -1.18
N LEU A 4 -3.96 -17.19 -1.14
CA LEU A 4 -4.54 -15.91 -1.53
C LEU A 4 -4.81 -15.84 -3.04
N LEU A 5 -3.93 -16.42 -3.86
CA LEU A 5 -4.14 -16.46 -5.30
C LEU A 5 -5.23 -17.48 -5.70
N ALA A 6 -5.34 -18.58 -4.96
CA ALA A 6 -6.41 -19.55 -5.12
C ALA A 6 -7.79 -18.93 -4.79
N GLU A 7 -7.91 -18.16 -3.71
CA GLU A 7 -9.14 -17.39 -3.42
C GLU A 7 -9.44 -16.32 -4.48
N LEU A 8 -8.42 -15.66 -5.04
CA LEU A 8 -8.64 -14.71 -6.14
C LEU A 8 -9.13 -15.40 -7.42
N SER A 9 -8.70 -16.64 -7.66
CA SER A 9 -9.15 -17.44 -8.79
C SER A 9 -10.62 -17.86 -8.65
N SER A 10 -11.06 -18.22 -7.44
CA SER A 10 -12.48 -18.53 -7.18
C SER A 10 -13.38 -17.31 -7.32
N LEU A 11 -12.85 -16.11 -7.05
CA LEU A 11 -13.53 -14.83 -7.26
C LEU A 11 -13.54 -14.34 -8.72
N LYS A 12 -12.98 -15.09 -9.68
CA LYS A 12 -12.85 -14.73 -11.11
C LYS A 12 -12.21 -13.36 -11.36
N ILE A 13 -11.34 -12.89 -10.46
CA ILE A 13 -10.69 -11.58 -10.59
C ILE A 13 -9.45 -11.71 -11.48
N LYS A 14 -9.49 -11.12 -12.68
CA LYS A 14 -8.34 -11.08 -13.58
C LYS A 14 -7.27 -10.11 -13.06
N VAL A 15 -6.17 -10.66 -12.53
CA VAL A 15 -5.02 -9.88 -12.05
C VAL A 15 -4.32 -9.25 -13.26
N LYS A 16 -4.46 -7.92 -13.43
CA LYS A 16 -3.83 -7.20 -14.55
C LYS A 16 -2.31 -7.12 -14.43
N ARG A 17 -1.80 -6.80 -13.23
CA ARG A 17 -0.37 -6.67 -12.91
C ARG A 17 -0.14 -6.89 -11.42
N LEU A 18 0.93 -7.57 -11.07
CA LEU A 18 1.34 -7.83 -9.70
C LEU A 18 2.59 -7.01 -9.34
N TYR A 19 2.52 -6.23 -8.26
CA TYR A 19 3.66 -5.49 -7.72
C TYR A 19 4.09 -6.10 -6.38
N LEU A 20 5.27 -6.71 -6.35
CA LEU A 20 5.78 -7.41 -5.16
C LEU A 20 6.89 -6.63 -4.46
N ASP A 21 7.12 -6.99 -3.20
CA ASP A 21 8.26 -6.47 -2.44
C ASP A 21 9.57 -7.12 -2.81
N ARG A 22 10.66 -6.43 -2.44
CA ARG A 22 12.02 -6.96 -2.50
C ARG A 22 12.15 -8.26 -1.71
N GLU A 23 11.37 -8.45 -0.65
CA GLU A 23 11.42 -9.64 0.21
C GLU A 23 10.93 -10.91 -0.50
N PHE A 24 10.11 -10.76 -1.55
CA PHE A 24 9.65 -11.87 -2.39
C PHE A 24 10.65 -12.23 -3.50
N PHE A 25 11.80 -11.55 -3.56
CA PHE A 25 12.85 -11.82 -4.54
C PHE A 25 13.54 -13.15 -4.22
N SER A 26 13.05 -14.23 -4.83
CA SER A 26 13.63 -15.56 -4.77
C SER A 26 13.40 -16.32 -6.08
N ILE A 27 14.28 -17.28 -6.39
CA ILE A 27 14.18 -18.10 -7.60
C ILE A 27 12.85 -18.85 -7.65
N ALA A 28 12.47 -19.50 -6.55
CA ALA A 28 11.23 -20.26 -6.44
C ALA A 28 9.98 -19.39 -6.70
N VAL A 29 9.91 -18.17 -6.12
CA VAL A 29 8.78 -17.27 -6.32
C VAL A 29 8.72 -16.76 -7.76
N ILE A 30 9.86 -16.39 -8.36
CA ILE A 30 9.90 -15.94 -9.75
C ILE A 30 9.43 -17.05 -10.69
N ARG A 31 9.94 -18.28 -10.50
CA ARG A 31 9.56 -19.44 -11.32
C ARG A 31 8.06 -19.71 -11.21
N TRP A 32 7.52 -19.72 -9.99
CA TRP A 32 6.09 -19.94 -9.74
C TRP A 32 5.19 -18.85 -10.34
N LEU A 33 5.59 -17.58 -10.27
CA LEU A 33 4.81 -16.49 -10.87
C LEU A 33 4.86 -16.52 -12.39
N LYS A 34 6.00 -16.91 -12.98
CA LYS A 34 6.12 -17.13 -14.42
C LYS A 34 5.26 -18.31 -14.89
N SER A 35 5.20 -19.40 -14.14
CA SER A 35 4.35 -20.55 -14.50
C SER A 35 2.86 -20.23 -14.46
N LEU A 36 2.46 -19.27 -13.63
CA LEU A 36 1.08 -18.75 -13.59
C LEU A 36 0.78 -17.71 -14.68
N ASP A 37 1.78 -17.35 -15.48
CA ASP A 37 1.71 -16.35 -16.55
C ASP A 37 1.21 -14.95 -16.13
N ILE A 38 1.49 -14.55 -14.88
CA ILE A 38 0.99 -13.27 -14.34
C ILE A 38 1.99 -12.15 -14.59
N PRO A 39 1.60 -11.02 -15.24
CA PRO A 39 2.48 -9.87 -15.40
C PRO A 39 2.94 -9.32 -14.05
N LEU A 40 4.26 -9.19 -13.84
CA LEU A 40 4.81 -8.80 -12.53
C LEU A 40 5.92 -7.76 -12.66
N ALA A 41 6.04 -6.92 -11.62
CA ALA A 41 7.18 -6.04 -11.42
C ALA A 41 7.58 -6.03 -9.93
N MET A 42 8.85 -6.25 -9.65
CA MET A 42 9.37 -6.21 -8.27
C MET A 42 10.80 -5.70 -8.21
N PRO A 43 11.22 -5.02 -7.13
CA PRO A 43 12.60 -4.56 -7.00
C PRO A 43 13.52 -5.76 -6.78
N ALA A 44 14.63 -5.78 -7.51
CA ALA A 44 15.63 -6.82 -7.35
C ALA A 44 16.51 -6.52 -6.12
N ILE A 45 16.79 -7.54 -5.30
CA ILE A 45 17.80 -7.40 -4.25
C ILE A 45 19.17 -7.38 -4.92
N ARG A 46 20.01 -6.41 -4.56
CA ARG A 46 21.41 -6.32 -5.01
C ARG A 46 22.26 -7.42 -4.34
N ARG A 47 22.04 -8.67 -4.68
CA ARG A 47 22.85 -9.82 -4.23
C ARG A 47 24.00 -10.07 -5.20
N GLY A 48 25.13 -10.52 -4.64
CA GLY A 48 26.32 -10.96 -5.36
C GLY A 48 27.49 -9.98 -5.29
N GLU A 49 28.68 -10.56 -5.22
CA GLU A 49 29.97 -10.02 -5.69
C GLU A 49 29.89 -9.60 -7.18
N PRO A 50 30.93 -9.00 -7.80
CA PRO A 50 30.88 -8.37 -9.13
C PRO A 50 30.22 -9.13 -10.30
N GLY A 51 29.91 -10.43 -10.20
CA GLY A 51 29.14 -11.22 -11.17
C GLY A 51 27.61 -11.25 -10.98
N GLY A 52 27.08 -10.63 -9.92
CA GLY A 52 25.64 -10.59 -9.64
C GLY A 52 24.91 -9.44 -10.34
N ILE A 53 23.77 -9.01 -9.77
CA ILE A 53 23.00 -7.86 -10.28
C ILE A 53 23.83 -6.55 -10.28
N LYS A 54 24.90 -6.48 -9.47
CA LYS A 54 25.83 -5.35 -9.42
C LYS A 54 26.53 -5.08 -10.76
N GLN A 55 26.73 -6.09 -11.60
CA GLN A 55 27.40 -5.91 -12.89
C GLN A 55 26.63 -4.97 -13.83
N PHE A 56 25.30 -4.97 -13.70
CA PHE A 56 24.40 -4.13 -14.49
C PHE A 56 24.27 -2.70 -13.93
N LEU A 57 24.86 -2.42 -12.76
CA LEU A 57 24.86 -1.08 -12.15
C LEU A 57 25.97 -0.19 -12.72
N LYS A 58 26.15 -0.22 -14.05
CA LYS A 58 27.17 0.53 -14.77
C LYS A 58 26.50 1.44 -15.81
N GLY A 59 27.05 2.63 -15.99
CA GLY A 59 26.60 3.61 -17.00
C GLY A 59 25.60 4.64 -16.48
N ARG A 60 25.26 5.62 -17.34
CA ARG A 60 24.42 6.78 -16.97
C ARG A 60 22.99 6.73 -17.52
N LYS A 61 22.65 5.69 -18.29
CA LYS A 61 21.35 5.56 -18.98
C LYS A 61 20.54 4.41 -18.40
N SER A 62 19.22 4.54 -18.42
CA SER A 62 18.29 3.46 -18.10
C SER A 62 18.23 2.49 -19.27
N TYR A 63 18.23 1.18 -19.02
CA TYR A 63 18.13 0.17 -20.07
C TYR A 63 17.44 -1.10 -19.59
N LYS A 64 17.09 -1.98 -20.55
CA LYS A 64 16.52 -3.31 -20.31
C LYS A 64 17.57 -4.36 -20.63
N THR A 65 17.63 -5.40 -19.83
CA THR A 65 18.52 -6.55 -20.05
C THR A 65 17.86 -7.81 -19.50
N THR A 66 18.41 -8.97 -19.81
CA THR A 66 17.92 -10.25 -19.31
C THR A 66 18.99 -10.85 -18.41
N TYR A 67 18.57 -11.42 -17.29
CA TYR A 67 19.47 -12.03 -16.32
C TYR A 67 18.98 -13.41 -15.95
N THR A 68 19.93 -14.34 -15.89
CA THR A 68 19.70 -15.69 -15.37
C THR A 68 20.29 -15.76 -13.98
N MET A 69 19.43 -15.95 -13.00
CA MET A 69 19.83 -16.21 -11.62
C MET A 69 19.88 -17.72 -11.42
N SER A 70 21.04 -18.26 -11.03
CA SER A 70 21.21 -19.66 -10.67
C SER A 70 21.66 -19.80 -9.21
N ARG A 71 21.17 -20.86 -8.55
CA ARG A 71 21.64 -21.30 -7.23
C ARG A 71 22.43 -22.61 -7.32
N SER A 72 22.08 -23.46 -8.28
CA SER A 72 22.77 -24.70 -8.65
C SER A 72 22.60 -24.93 -10.17
N LYS A 73 23.20 -26.00 -10.72
CA LYS A 73 23.08 -26.33 -12.15
C LYS A 73 21.62 -26.48 -12.59
N ASP A 74 20.76 -27.03 -11.73
CA ASP A 74 19.35 -27.29 -12.06
C ASP A 74 18.37 -26.25 -11.48
N ASP A 75 18.82 -25.37 -10.58
CA ASP A 75 17.99 -24.33 -9.99
C ASP A 75 18.34 -22.95 -10.54
N PHE A 76 17.90 -22.68 -11.78
CA PHE A 76 18.05 -21.39 -12.43
C PHE A 76 16.72 -20.79 -12.90
N VAL A 77 16.66 -19.47 -13.01
CA VAL A 77 15.53 -18.74 -13.57
C VAL A 77 16.01 -17.54 -14.36
N THR A 78 15.55 -17.46 -15.61
CA THR A 78 15.82 -16.33 -16.51
C THR A 78 14.66 -15.34 -16.45
N PHE A 79 14.97 -14.06 -16.27
CA PHE A 79 13.98 -13.00 -16.21
C PHE A 79 14.53 -11.68 -16.75
N ASP A 80 13.62 -10.80 -17.17
CA ASP A 80 13.99 -9.47 -17.64
C ASP A 80 14.22 -8.55 -16.44
N ILE A 81 15.30 -7.79 -16.54
CA ILE A 81 15.71 -6.77 -15.58
C ILE A 81 15.65 -5.41 -16.26
N TRP A 82 14.98 -4.47 -15.61
CA TRP A 82 14.91 -3.08 -16.03
C TRP A 82 15.70 -2.23 -15.05
N ILE A 83 16.75 -1.58 -15.55
CA ILE A 83 17.64 -0.72 -14.76
C ILE A 83 17.28 0.72 -15.05
N ILE A 84 17.03 1.48 -13.99
CA ILE A 84 16.63 2.88 -14.05
C ILE A 84 17.68 3.71 -13.33
N CYS A 85 18.26 4.64 -14.07
CA CYS A 85 19.23 5.60 -13.55
C CYS A 85 18.49 6.89 -13.20
N LYS A 86 18.51 7.29 -11.92
CA LYS A 86 18.00 8.59 -11.47
C LYS A 86 19.10 9.39 -10.82
N TYR A 87 19.25 10.64 -11.23
CA TYR A 87 20.18 11.54 -10.57
C TYR A 87 19.67 11.95 -9.19
N LYS A 88 20.49 11.78 -8.16
CA LYS A 88 20.27 12.32 -6.82
C LYS A 88 20.55 13.82 -6.90
N LYS A 89 19.49 14.61 -7.04
CA LYS A 89 19.54 16.08 -7.02
C LYS A 89 19.73 16.58 -5.57
N GLY A 90 20.85 16.23 -4.93
CA GLY A 90 21.10 16.58 -3.52
C GLY A 90 20.20 15.87 -2.51
N GLU A 91 19.49 14.81 -2.91
CA GLU A 91 18.61 14.05 -2.02
C GLU A 91 19.44 13.43 -0.88
N ARG A 92 19.19 13.85 0.37
CA ARG A 92 19.96 13.48 1.58
C ARG A 92 21.44 13.89 1.52
N GLY A 93 21.74 15.04 0.91
CA GLY A 93 23.10 15.60 0.84
C GLY A 93 24.06 14.84 -0.07
N GLN A 94 23.56 13.88 -0.86
CA GLN A 94 24.39 13.08 -1.77
C GLN A 94 24.14 13.46 -3.22
N ASN A 95 25.22 13.71 -3.95
CA ASN A 95 25.22 13.92 -5.40
C ASN A 95 25.65 12.61 -6.09
N GLY A 96 25.01 12.28 -7.22
CA GLY A 96 25.36 11.09 -8.01
C GLY A 96 24.16 10.28 -8.51
N ILE A 97 24.43 9.18 -9.22
CA ILE A 97 23.38 8.37 -9.84
C ILE A 97 22.88 7.30 -8.87
N LYS A 98 21.57 7.21 -8.70
CA LYS A 98 20.87 6.15 -7.98
C LYS A 98 20.27 5.18 -8.98
N TYR A 99 20.71 3.93 -8.90
CA TYR A 99 20.19 2.85 -9.71
C TYR A 99 19.02 2.15 -9.01
N TYR A 100 17.91 2.00 -9.73
CA TYR A 100 16.80 1.13 -9.35
C TYR A 100 16.75 -0.04 -10.31
N VAL A 101 16.68 -1.25 -9.76
CA VAL A 101 16.65 -2.48 -10.54
C VAL A 101 15.33 -3.17 -10.28
N TYR A 102 14.60 -3.46 -11.35
CA TYR A 102 13.32 -4.13 -11.29
C TYR A 102 13.37 -5.43 -12.09
N VAL A 103 12.95 -6.53 -11.47
CA VAL A 103 12.57 -7.75 -12.18
C VAL A 103 11.19 -7.54 -12.79
N THR A 104 11.06 -7.88 -14.06
CA THR A 104 9.82 -7.72 -14.81
C THR A 104 9.48 -9.00 -15.58
N TYR A 105 8.19 -9.28 -15.69
CA TYR A 105 7.66 -10.32 -16.58
C TYR A 105 6.39 -9.79 -17.27
N LYS A 106 6.36 -9.85 -18.60
CA LYS A 106 5.24 -9.37 -19.45
C LYS A 106 4.73 -7.96 -19.11
N VAL A 107 5.62 -7.05 -18.70
CA VAL A 107 5.25 -5.67 -18.37
C VAL A 107 5.28 -4.80 -19.64
N THR A 108 4.12 -4.25 -20.01
CA THR A 108 3.97 -3.38 -21.20
C THR A 108 4.29 -1.90 -20.96
N THR A 109 4.66 -1.52 -19.73
CA THR A 109 4.90 -0.12 -19.35
C THR A 109 6.20 0.43 -19.97
N ASN A 110 6.31 1.74 -20.16
CA ASN A 110 7.57 2.37 -20.57
C ASN A 110 8.62 2.29 -19.45
N LEU A 111 9.90 2.09 -19.81
CA LEU A 111 11.05 2.03 -18.90
C LEU A 111 11.13 3.21 -17.93
N ASN A 112 10.82 4.42 -18.40
CA ASN A 112 10.86 5.63 -17.56
C ASN A 112 9.70 5.68 -16.54
N HIS A 113 8.60 4.98 -16.81
CA HIS A 113 7.38 5.00 -16.01
C HIS A 113 7.30 3.87 -14.99
N ILE A 114 8.07 2.80 -15.15
CA ILE A 114 7.96 1.64 -14.24
C ILE A 114 8.26 2.00 -12.78
N HIS A 115 9.22 2.89 -12.51
CA HIS A 115 9.48 3.38 -11.15
C HIS A 115 8.27 4.12 -10.58
N GLN A 116 7.58 4.93 -11.40
CA GLN A 116 6.41 5.67 -10.97
C GLN A 116 5.22 4.73 -10.72
N CYS A 117 5.00 3.76 -11.62
CA CYS A 117 3.99 2.72 -11.44
C CYS A 117 4.26 1.88 -10.19
N TYR A 118 5.51 1.46 -9.97
CA TYR A 118 5.89 0.73 -8.77
C TYR A 118 5.64 1.56 -7.50
N ARG A 119 5.91 2.88 -7.53
CA ARG A 119 5.65 3.77 -6.38
C ARG A 119 4.17 3.83 -5.99
N GLN A 120 3.24 3.52 -6.90
CA GLN A 120 1.80 3.44 -6.56
C GLN A 120 1.51 2.32 -5.56
N ARG A 121 2.38 1.31 -5.41
CA ARG A 121 2.30 0.27 -4.37
C ARG A 121 2.31 0.85 -2.95
N PHE A 122 3.04 1.95 -2.72
CA PHE A 122 3.01 2.66 -1.44
C PHE A 122 1.66 3.32 -1.15
N GLY A 123 0.75 3.38 -2.13
CA GLY A 123 -0.64 3.77 -1.90
C GLY A 123 -1.32 2.84 -0.90
N ILE A 124 -0.99 1.55 -0.92
CA ILE A 124 -1.49 0.57 0.05
C ILE A 124 -0.95 0.90 1.45
N GLU A 125 0.36 1.11 1.59
CA GLU A 125 0.98 1.49 2.88
C GLU A 125 0.44 2.82 3.41
N SER A 126 0.21 3.79 2.53
CA SER A 126 -0.43 5.06 2.88
C SER A 126 -1.88 4.84 3.36
N SER A 127 -2.63 3.96 2.70
CA SER A 127 -3.97 3.54 3.14
C SER A 127 -3.94 2.81 4.48
N TYR A 128 -2.90 2.01 4.77
CA TYR A 128 -2.70 1.40 6.09
C TYR A 128 -2.36 2.44 7.17
N ARG A 129 -1.54 3.45 6.86
CA ARG A 129 -1.27 4.57 7.78
C ARG A 129 -2.53 5.38 8.06
N LEU A 130 -3.34 5.64 7.04
CA LEU A 130 -4.66 6.29 7.16
C LEU A 130 -5.62 5.45 8.00
N LYS A 131 -5.69 4.13 7.76
CA LYS A 131 -6.50 3.21 8.56
C LYS A 131 -6.11 3.26 10.04
N ASN A 132 -4.82 3.36 10.36
CA ASN A 132 -4.37 3.44 11.75
C ASN A 132 -4.91 4.68 12.49
N LEU A 133 -5.27 5.76 11.77
CA LEU A 133 -5.94 6.93 12.36
C LEU A 133 -7.40 6.65 12.74
N CYS A 134 -8.08 5.74 12.02
CA CYS A 134 -9.46 5.32 12.31
C CYS A 134 -9.53 4.02 13.14
N ARG A 135 -8.38 3.46 13.52
CA ARG A 135 -8.35 2.18 14.22
C ARG A 135 -8.78 2.42 15.67
N ILE A 136 -9.96 1.90 16.01
CA ILE A 136 -10.43 1.84 17.40
C ILE A 136 -9.38 1.06 18.20
N ARG A 137 -8.78 1.71 19.20
CA ARG A 137 -7.84 1.06 20.11
C ARG A 137 -8.66 0.35 21.19
N THR A 138 -8.87 -0.95 21.02
CA THR A 138 -9.50 -1.78 22.04
C THR A 138 -8.45 -2.56 22.83
N THR A 139 -8.63 -2.64 24.15
CA THR A 139 -7.84 -3.48 25.08
C THR A 139 -8.37 -4.91 25.17
N THR A 140 -9.47 -5.22 24.47
CA THR A 140 -10.14 -6.52 24.48
C THR A 140 -9.26 -7.63 23.89
N LYS A 141 -9.13 -8.76 24.60
CA LYS A 141 -8.31 -9.91 24.21
C LYS A 141 -8.90 -10.78 23.09
N GLN A 142 -10.17 -10.57 22.71
CA GLN A 142 -10.86 -11.40 21.72
C GLN A 142 -10.43 -11.07 20.28
N PRO A 143 -9.89 -12.04 19.51
CA PRO A 143 -9.37 -11.79 18.16
C PRO A 143 -10.48 -11.46 17.14
N THR A 144 -11.68 -12.04 17.29
CA THR A 144 -12.82 -11.83 16.38
C THR A 144 -13.28 -10.38 16.38
N LEU A 145 -13.43 -9.77 17.56
CA LEU A 145 -13.79 -8.35 17.69
C LEU A 145 -12.69 -7.44 17.12
N ARG A 146 -11.42 -7.79 17.33
CA ARG A 146 -10.30 -7.03 16.75
C ARG A 146 -10.31 -7.05 15.22
N LEU A 147 -10.66 -8.19 14.62
CA LEU A 147 -10.82 -8.33 13.17
C LEU A 147 -12.01 -7.51 12.66
N LEU A 148 -13.15 -7.55 13.36
CA LEU A 148 -14.33 -6.76 13.04
C LEU A 148 -14.00 -5.26 13.01
N PHE A 149 -13.35 -4.72 14.05
CA PHE A 149 -12.93 -3.32 14.07
C PHE A 149 -11.97 -2.98 12.94
N VAL A 150 -11.05 -3.89 12.62
CA VAL A 150 -10.17 -3.74 11.45
C VAL A 150 -10.97 -3.65 10.15
N GLY A 151 -12.00 -4.48 9.99
CA GLY A 151 -12.91 -4.46 8.84
C GLY A 151 -13.67 -3.14 8.74
N ILE A 152 -14.25 -2.67 9.85
CA ILE A 152 -14.95 -1.38 9.93
C ILE A 152 -14.02 -0.23 9.55
N SER A 153 -12.77 -0.21 10.03
CA SER A 153 -11.80 0.83 9.63
C SER A 153 -11.52 0.81 8.12
N PHE A 154 -11.44 -0.37 7.49
CA PHE A 154 -11.28 -0.46 6.03
C PHE A 154 -12.52 0.04 5.29
N LEU A 155 -13.71 -0.28 5.77
CA LEU A 155 -14.97 0.16 5.19
C LEU A 155 -15.09 1.69 5.25
N LEU A 156 -14.79 2.32 6.39
CA LEU A 156 -14.78 3.78 6.54
C LEU A 156 -13.79 4.46 5.59
N VAL A 157 -12.58 3.93 5.46
CA VAL A 157 -11.59 4.47 4.50
C VAL A 157 -12.09 4.36 3.06
N ASN A 158 -12.73 3.24 2.69
CA ASN A 158 -13.29 3.06 1.35
C ASN A 158 -14.44 4.03 1.07
N ILE A 159 -15.35 4.24 2.03
CA ILE A 159 -16.42 5.24 1.93
C ILE A 159 -15.83 6.64 1.75
N TRP A 160 -14.83 7.00 2.57
CA TRP A 160 -14.16 8.30 2.45
C TRP A 160 -13.56 8.51 1.05
N VAL A 161 -12.83 7.51 0.53
CA VAL A 161 -12.27 7.58 -0.84
C VAL A 161 -13.36 7.70 -1.89
N ASN A 162 -14.48 7.00 -1.72
CA ASN A 162 -15.63 7.09 -2.63
C ASN A 162 -16.25 8.50 -2.62
N LEU A 163 -16.47 9.08 -1.44
CA LEU A 163 -16.98 10.45 -1.28
C LEU A 163 -16.03 11.48 -1.89
N LEU A 164 -14.73 11.34 -1.63
CA LEU A 164 -13.71 12.20 -2.19
C LEU A 164 -13.70 12.13 -3.72
N TRP A 165 -13.92 10.94 -4.29
CA TRP A 165 -13.98 10.73 -5.74
C TRP A 165 -15.29 11.20 -6.37
N ARG A 166 -16.43 11.12 -5.68
CA ARG A 166 -17.74 11.53 -6.20
C ARG A 166 -18.02 13.02 -6.04
N LYS A 167 -17.65 13.61 -4.90
CA LYS A 167 -18.05 14.97 -4.50
C LYS A 167 -16.91 15.98 -4.55
N ILE A 168 -15.67 15.55 -4.32
CA ILE A 168 -14.50 16.43 -4.12
C ILE A 168 -13.45 16.21 -5.23
N SER A 169 -13.85 15.58 -6.32
CA SER A 169 -13.00 15.44 -7.51
C SER A 169 -13.51 16.35 -8.61
N LYS A 170 -12.62 17.19 -9.14
CA LYS A 170 -12.90 17.98 -10.35
C LYS A 170 -12.33 17.25 -11.57
N PRO A 171 -13.11 17.05 -12.65
CA PRO A 171 -12.59 16.49 -13.88
C PRO A 171 -11.57 17.45 -14.52
N ARG A 172 -10.44 16.93 -15.00
CA ARG A 172 -9.41 17.69 -15.72
C ARG A 172 -8.93 16.86 -16.91
N ARG A 173 -8.46 17.49 -18.00
CA ARG A 173 -7.81 16.75 -19.10
C ARG A 173 -6.62 15.95 -18.55
N GLY A 174 -6.68 14.63 -18.68
CA GLY A 174 -5.65 13.69 -18.18
C GLY A 174 -5.93 13.06 -16.80
N GLY A 175 -7.08 13.33 -16.14
CA GLY A 175 -7.45 12.66 -14.89
C GLY A 175 -8.45 13.42 -14.02
N ARG A 176 -8.49 13.11 -12.72
CA ARG A 176 -9.28 13.85 -11.73
C ARG A 176 -8.37 14.43 -10.66
N LEU A 177 -8.55 15.71 -10.34
CA LEU A 177 -7.80 16.37 -9.28
C LEU A 177 -8.54 16.12 -7.96
N ILE A 178 -7.89 15.39 -7.06
CA ILE A 178 -8.46 14.96 -5.79
C ILE A 178 -7.89 15.84 -4.68
N TYR A 179 -8.73 16.69 -4.09
CA TYR A 179 -8.31 17.59 -3.00
C TYR A 179 -8.32 16.88 -1.65
N ARG A 180 -7.32 16.03 -1.41
CA ARG A 180 -7.14 15.32 -0.11
C ARG A 180 -6.93 16.26 1.07
N THR A 181 -6.44 17.47 0.82
CA THR A 181 -6.18 18.50 1.83
C THR A 181 -7.45 19.20 2.32
N ILE A 182 -8.48 19.27 1.49
CA ILE A 182 -9.75 19.95 1.82
C ILE A 182 -10.65 19.07 2.68
N PHE A 183 -10.55 17.75 2.53
CA PHE A 183 -11.38 16.80 3.27
C PHE A 183 -10.56 15.60 3.77
N PRO A 184 -9.72 15.79 4.80
CA PRO A 184 -8.99 14.70 5.42
C PRO A 184 -9.94 13.71 6.11
N LEU A 185 -9.50 12.47 6.25
CA LEU A 185 -10.26 11.40 6.90
C LEU A 185 -10.73 11.75 8.33
N ARG A 186 -9.93 12.53 9.07
CA ARG A 186 -10.29 13.04 10.40
C ARG A 186 -11.55 13.91 10.38
N GLN A 187 -11.72 14.72 9.35
CA GLN A 187 -12.89 15.60 9.22
C GLN A 187 -14.15 14.79 8.92
N MET A 188 -14.05 13.74 8.09
CA MET A 188 -15.16 12.80 7.90
C MET A 188 -15.55 12.10 9.19
N LEU A 189 -14.57 11.65 9.99
CA LEU A 189 -14.86 11.03 11.29
C LEU A 189 -15.55 12.01 12.25
N SER A 190 -15.13 13.27 12.27
CA SER A 190 -15.79 14.31 13.08
C SER A 190 -17.24 14.53 12.65
N PHE A 191 -17.53 14.53 11.35
CA PHE A 191 -18.91 14.60 10.86
C PHE A 191 -19.75 13.37 11.22
N ILE A 192 -19.15 12.17 11.19
CA ILE A 192 -19.82 10.95 11.64
C ILE A 192 -20.13 11.03 13.13
N ASN A 193 -19.18 11.46 13.96
CA ASN A 193 -19.41 11.63 15.40
C ASN A 193 -20.53 12.63 15.68
N GLN A 194 -20.52 13.79 15.02
CA GLN A 194 -21.60 14.77 15.14
C GLN A 194 -22.96 14.23 14.69
N ALA A 195 -23.00 13.42 13.62
CA ALA A 195 -24.22 12.78 13.17
C ALA A 195 -24.73 11.75 14.19
N VAL A 196 -23.82 10.95 14.77
CA VAL A 196 -24.14 9.99 15.83
C VAL A 196 -24.67 10.72 17.07
N GLU A 197 -24.00 11.78 17.53
CA GLU A 197 -24.44 12.62 18.64
C GLU A 197 -25.86 13.18 18.42
N ARG A 198 -26.17 13.61 17.20
CA ARG A 198 -27.52 14.08 16.84
C ARG A 198 -28.59 12.99 16.85
N ILE A 199 -28.25 11.77 16.45
CA ILE A 199 -29.19 10.65 16.36
C ILE A 199 -29.47 10.05 17.75
N PHE A 200 -28.42 9.86 18.55
CA PHE A 200 -28.53 9.18 19.83
C PHE A 200 -28.83 10.11 21.00
N GLN A 201 -28.81 11.43 20.76
CA GLN A 201 -28.85 12.51 21.76
C GLN A 201 -27.72 12.36 22.80
N VAL A 202 -26.98 13.43 23.03
CA VAL A 202 -25.87 13.39 23.99
C VAL A 202 -26.48 13.16 25.38
N VAL A 203 -26.09 12.06 26.03
CA VAL A 203 -26.32 11.91 27.47
C VAL A 203 -25.37 12.88 28.16
N GLU A 204 -25.84 14.11 28.37
CA GLU A 204 -25.09 15.18 29.07
C GLU A 204 -25.12 15.00 30.60
N THR A 205 -25.69 13.91 31.10
CA THR A 205 -25.76 13.62 32.54
C THR A 205 -24.50 12.87 33.01
N ILE A 206 -23.62 13.62 33.68
CA ILE A 206 -22.55 13.05 34.51
C ILE A 206 -23.20 12.64 35.84
N TYR A 207 -23.43 11.35 36.05
CA TYR A 207 -23.78 10.84 37.37
C TYR A 207 -22.50 10.74 38.21
N ILE A 208 -22.30 11.70 39.10
CA ILE A 208 -21.40 11.51 40.25
C ILE A 208 -22.15 10.55 41.18
N PRO A 209 -21.58 9.39 41.57
CA PRO A 209 -22.16 8.60 42.63
C PRO A 209 -22.13 9.46 43.90
N GLN A 210 -23.26 10.04 44.26
CA GLN A 210 -23.43 10.63 45.59
C GLN A 210 -23.69 9.46 46.54
N ASP A 211 -22.69 9.14 47.36
CA ASP A 211 -22.91 8.39 48.57
C ASP A 211 -23.91 9.17 49.44
N ILE A 212 -25.11 8.60 49.52
CA ILE A 212 -26.08 8.66 50.62
C ILE A 212 -25.79 9.77 51.66
N ASN A 213 -26.44 10.93 51.54
CA ASN A 213 -27.42 11.39 52.52
C ASN A 213 -27.96 12.79 52.21
N TYR A 214 -29.25 12.91 52.48
CA TYR A 214 -30.10 14.10 52.35
C TYR A 214 -29.53 15.33 53.05
N CYS A 215 -29.53 16.47 52.35
CA CYS A 215 -29.97 17.73 52.96
C CYS A 215 -30.35 18.72 51.85
N SER A 216 -31.65 19.00 51.76
CA SER A 216 -32.23 20.07 50.96
C SER A 216 -31.74 21.42 51.46
N PHE A 217 -31.16 22.23 50.58
CA PHE A 217 -31.09 23.68 50.76
C PHE A 217 -31.87 24.35 49.63
N SER A 218 -32.92 25.06 50.02
CA SER A 218 -33.69 25.96 49.17
C SER A 218 -33.12 27.37 49.24
N LEU A 219 -32.80 27.89 48.03
CA LEU A 219 -32.39 29.26 47.64
C LEU A 219 -31.27 29.94 48.43
#